data_AF-A0A954IMU8-F1
#
_entry.id   AF-A0A954IMU8-F1
#
_cell.length_a   1.000
_cell.length_b   1.000
_cell.length_c   1.000
_cell.angle_alpha   90.00
_cell.angle_beta   90.00
_cell.angle_gamma   90.00
#
_symmetry.space_group_name_H-M   'P 1'
#
loop_
_entity.id
_entity.type
_entity.pdbx_description
1 polymer ?
#
loop_
_entity_poly.entity_id
_entity_poly.type
_entity_poly.pdbx_seq_one_letter_code
_entity_poly.pdbx_strand_id
1 'polypeptide(L)'
;PEVLFALVESEWDDNRSVAARLLKERIEWSSAGLEKLMGLLDSNRVDVQELGQGLVKQHLGTIDPVLLVNRLTEHSHSEMRWFTMRMVEDHLPNSAIALEGIRDFFQKGLLDTWPNRQTKTRMLEFLAGRGERDRGQAMVALKILNTVLQSKTQIDFELALAAVTRLKLAHEDLPSNVTLMLEGSS
;
A
#
# COMPACT_ATOMS: atom_id res chain seq x y z
N PRO A 1 18.74 15.86 16.38
CA PRO A 1 18.14 14.56 15.98
C PRO A 1 19.04 13.72 15.07
N GLU A 2 19.78 14.34 14.13
CA GLU A 2 20.57 13.61 13.10
C GLU A 2 21.46 12.49 13.63
N VAL A 3 22.13 12.72 14.76
CA VAL A 3 22.97 11.70 15.41
C VAL A 3 22.15 10.45 15.80
N LEU A 4 20.90 10.61 16.22
CA LEU A 4 20.03 9.48 16.56
C LEU A 4 19.65 8.65 15.33
N PHE A 5 19.43 9.28 14.18
CA PHE A 5 19.16 8.56 12.92
C PHE A 5 20.40 7.80 12.45
N ALA A 6 21.60 8.37 12.60
CA ALA A 6 22.83 7.62 12.33
C ALA A 6 23.03 6.45 13.30
N LEU A 7 22.71 6.64 14.58
CA LEU A 7 22.85 5.59 15.61
C LEU A 7 21.82 4.47 15.47
N VAL A 8 20.61 4.76 15.00
CA VAL A 8 19.60 3.72 14.77
C VAL A 8 19.94 2.81 13.58
N GLU A 9 20.80 3.29 12.67
CA GLU A 9 21.35 2.49 11.56
C GLU A 9 22.65 1.76 11.93
N SER A 10 23.16 1.96 13.16
CA SER A 10 24.41 1.36 13.61
C SER A 10 24.36 -0.17 13.58
N GLU A 11 25.49 -0.82 13.32
CA GLU A 11 25.62 -2.29 13.44
C GLU A 11 25.46 -2.80 14.88
N TRP A 12 25.72 -1.93 15.86
CA TRP A 12 25.74 -2.27 17.28
C TRP A 12 24.34 -2.14 17.89
N ASP A 13 23.83 -3.23 18.45
CA ASP A 13 22.46 -3.28 18.99
C ASP A 13 22.22 -2.32 20.15
N ASP A 14 23.22 -2.13 21.02
CA ASP A 14 23.14 -1.18 22.13
C ASP A 14 22.95 0.26 21.65
N ASN A 15 23.67 0.64 20.59
CA ASN A 15 23.55 1.97 19.99
C ASN A 15 22.15 2.17 19.40
N ARG A 16 21.64 1.17 18.67
CA ARG A 16 20.30 1.21 18.09
C ARG A 16 19.23 1.29 19.17
N SER A 17 19.33 0.46 20.21
CA SER A 17 18.37 0.42 21.31
C SER A 17 18.29 1.75 22.05
N VAL A 18 19.44 2.38 22.34
CA VAL A 18 19.48 3.71 22.95
C VAL A 18 18.88 4.77 22.02
N ALA A 19 19.23 4.76 20.73
CA ALA A 19 18.70 5.70 19.76
C ALA A 19 17.18 5.55 19.59
N ALA A 20 16.68 4.33 19.43
CA ALA A 20 15.26 4.01 19.29
C ALA A 20 14.45 4.51 20.49
N ARG A 21 14.96 4.31 21.72
CA ARG A 21 14.34 4.85 22.92
C ARG A 21 14.28 6.38 22.90
N LEU A 22 15.38 7.04 22.56
CA LEU A 22 15.42 8.51 22.50
C LEU A 22 14.51 9.07 21.39
N LEU A 23 14.41 8.39 20.25
CA LEU A 23 13.49 8.75 19.16
C LEU A 23 12.02 8.66 19.59
N LYS A 24 11.66 7.66 20.41
CA LYS A 24 10.31 7.51 20.96
C LYS A 24 9.97 8.53 22.05
N GLU A 25 10.94 8.83 22.93
CA GLU A 25 10.67 9.58 24.16
C GLU A 25 10.98 11.08 24.06
N ARG A 26 11.90 11.48 23.18
CA ARG A 26 12.49 12.84 23.21
C ARG A 26 12.30 13.64 21.93
N ILE A 27 11.82 13.02 20.86
CA ILE A 27 11.57 13.71 19.60
C ILE A 27 10.10 14.09 19.51
N GLU A 28 9.86 15.38 19.24
CA GLU A 28 8.55 15.88 18.90
C GLU A 28 8.33 15.69 17.39
N TRP A 29 7.55 14.67 17.02
CA TRP A 29 7.37 14.26 15.62
C TRP A 29 6.52 15.23 14.79
N SER A 30 5.68 16.03 15.43
CA SER A 30 4.96 17.13 14.76
C SER A 30 5.92 18.19 14.20
N SER A 31 7.07 18.40 14.82
CA SER A 31 8.08 19.38 14.41
C SER A 31 9.28 18.76 13.69
N ALA A 32 9.55 17.48 13.89
CA ALA A 32 10.65 16.75 13.22
C ALA A 32 10.44 16.61 11.71
N GLY A 33 9.18 16.58 11.26
CA GLY A 33 8.78 16.48 9.86
C GLY A 33 8.70 15.05 9.33
N LEU A 34 7.88 14.86 8.30
CA LEU A 34 7.60 13.55 7.68
C LEU A 34 8.85 12.90 7.10
N GLU A 35 9.79 13.66 6.53
CA GLU A 35 11.01 13.11 5.89
C GLU A 35 11.85 12.26 6.84
N LYS A 36 11.94 12.66 8.11
CA LYS A 36 12.71 11.89 9.11
C LYS A 36 12.03 10.58 9.45
N LEU A 37 10.70 10.57 9.46
CA LEU A 37 9.92 9.36 9.67
C LEU A 37 10.02 8.44 8.46
N MET A 38 9.96 8.99 7.25
CA MET A 38 10.20 8.25 6.00
C MET A 38 11.59 7.62 5.99
N GLY A 39 12.62 8.33 6.44
CA GLY A 39 13.97 7.77 6.56
C GLY A 39 14.05 6.51 7.44
N LEU A 40 13.23 6.40 8.49
CA LEU A 40 13.14 5.17 9.29
C LEU A 40 12.37 4.06 8.56
N LEU A 41 11.31 4.43 7.85
CA LEU A 41 10.45 3.49 7.11
C LEU A 41 11.13 2.94 5.85
N ASP A 42 12.05 3.69 5.26
CA ASP A 42 12.85 3.32 4.08
C ASP A 42 14.19 2.63 4.46
N SER A 43 14.41 2.37 5.75
CA SER A 43 15.61 1.64 6.20
C SER A 43 15.66 0.23 5.61
N ASN A 44 16.85 -0.30 5.36
CA ASN A 44 17.03 -1.71 5.01
C ASN A 44 16.97 -2.64 6.24
N ARG A 45 16.92 -2.09 7.45
CA ARG A 45 16.88 -2.82 8.71
C ARG A 45 15.44 -2.98 9.20
N VAL A 46 15.00 -4.22 9.39
CA VAL A 46 13.62 -4.54 9.81
C VAL A 46 13.29 -3.93 11.18
N ASP A 47 14.22 -3.95 12.14
CA ASP A 47 14.02 -3.34 13.46
C ASP A 47 13.86 -1.81 13.40
N VAL A 48 14.53 -1.16 12.46
CA VAL A 48 14.39 0.29 12.21
C VAL A 48 13.06 0.60 11.52
N GLN A 49 12.66 -0.23 10.55
CA GLN A 49 11.34 -0.13 9.92
C GLN A 49 10.22 -0.29 10.96
N GLU A 50 10.32 -1.28 11.84
CA GLU A 50 9.35 -1.51 12.93
C GLU A 50 9.27 -0.34 13.90
N LEU A 51 10.41 0.28 14.23
CA LEU A 51 10.46 1.53 14.98
C LEU A 51 9.68 2.62 14.25
N GLY A 52 9.94 2.84 12.96
CA GLY A 52 9.24 3.82 12.13
C GLY A 52 7.74 3.58 12.12
N GLN A 53 7.30 2.33 11.92
CA GLN A 53 5.88 1.95 11.95
C GLN A 53 5.24 2.25 13.32
N GLY A 54 5.95 1.98 14.41
CA GLY A 54 5.50 2.29 15.76
C GLY A 54 5.31 3.78 15.98
N LEU A 55 6.26 4.59 15.50
CA LEU A 55 6.20 6.05 15.58
C LEU A 55 5.07 6.64 14.75
N VAL A 56 4.85 6.13 13.53
CA VAL A 56 3.66 6.51 12.72
C VAL A 56 2.39 6.26 13.53
N LYS A 57 2.20 5.05 14.07
CA LYS A 57 0.99 4.70 14.82
C LYS A 57 0.77 5.60 16.04
N GLN A 58 1.86 5.95 16.73
CA GLN A 58 1.81 6.82 17.91
C GLN A 58 1.49 8.27 17.56
N HIS A 59 1.97 8.76 16.41
CA HIS A 59 1.93 10.18 16.06
C HIS A 59 1.02 10.49 14.86
N LEU A 60 0.23 9.52 14.39
CA LEU A 60 -0.62 9.66 13.21
C LEU A 60 -1.57 10.85 13.29
N GLY A 61 -2.10 11.17 14.49
CA GLY A 61 -2.96 12.33 14.72
C GLY A 61 -2.26 13.69 14.54
N THR A 62 -0.93 13.70 14.40
CA THR A 62 -0.10 14.92 14.22
C THR A 62 0.57 14.99 12.86
N ILE A 63 0.36 13.99 12.00
CA ILE A 63 0.95 13.88 10.66
C ILE A 63 -0.20 13.93 9.65
N ASP A 64 0.02 14.52 8.47
CA ASP A 64 -0.93 14.39 7.38
C ASP A 64 -0.94 12.94 6.87
N PRO A 65 -2.01 12.17 7.10
CA PRO A 65 -2.05 10.76 6.75
C PRO A 65 -2.13 10.53 5.24
N VAL A 66 -2.67 11.49 4.47
CA VAL A 66 -2.73 11.40 3.01
C VAL A 66 -1.35 11.59 2.41
N LEU A 67 -0.61 12.59 2.91
CA LEU A 67 0.78 12.81 2.49
C LEU A 67 1.66 11.60 2.84
N LEU A 68 1.48 11.01 4.02
CA LEU A 68 2.16 9.80 4.44
C LEU A 68 1.86 8.62 3.50
N VAL A 69 0.58 8.38 3.15
CA VAL A 69 0.20 7.33 2.21
C VAL A 69 0.89 7.51 0.87
N ASN A 70 0.86 8.73 0.31
CA ASN A 70 1.50 9.01 -0.97
C ASN A 70 3.00 8.66 -0.94
N ARG A 71 3.72 9.11 0.10
CA ARG A 71 5.15 8.79 0.26
C ARG A 71 5.42 7.30 0.45
N LEU A 72 4.63 6.61 1.26
CA LEU A 72 4.76 5.17 1.47
C LEU A 72 4.56 4.37 0.18
N THR A 73 3.64 4.80 -0.69
CA THR A 73 3.35 4.10 -1.96
C THR A 73 4.43 4.29 -3.02
N GLU A 74 5.26 5.33 -2.93
CA GLU A 74 6.38 5.59 -3.85
C GLU A 74 7.54 4.60 -3.64
N HIS A 75 7.85 4.27 -2.38
CA HIS A 75 9.09 3.57 -2.01
C HIS A 75 8.89 2.27 -1.20
N SER A 76 7.68 1.68 -1.17
CA SER A 76 7.44 0.51 -0.33
C SER A 76 8.32 -0.70 -0.71
N HIS A 77 9.31 -1.01 0.12
CA HIS A 77 9.96 -2.32 0.16
C HIS A 77 8.93 -3.44 0.39
N SER A 78 9.26 -4.68 0.00
CA SER A 78 8.35 -5.84 0.16
C SER A 78 7.86 -5.99 1.61
N GLU A 79 8.77 -5.83 2.58
CA GLU A 79 8.48 -5.92 4.02
C GLU A 79 7.53 -4.82 4.51
N MET A 80 7.62 -3.62 3.93
CA MET A 80 6.78 -2.47 4.28
C MET A 80 5.40 -2.51 3.64
N ARG A 81 5.20 -3.33 2.60
CA ARG A 81 3.98 -3.34 1.79
C ARG A 81 2.72 -3.65 2.60
N TRP A 82 2.81 -4.52 3.60
CA TRP A 82 1.68 -4.81 4.50
C TRP A 82 1.26 -3.57 5.31
N PHE A 83 2.25 -2.86 5.86
CA PHE A 83 2.00 -1.63 6.59
C PHE A 83 1.46 -0.53 5.68
N THR A 84 2.07 -0.34 4.51
CA THR A 84 1.59 0.61 3.49
C THR A 84 0.16 0.31 3.08
N MET A 85 -0.19 -0.96 2.85
CA MET A 85 -1.55 -1.35 2.48
C MET A 85 -2.57 -0.95 3.56
N ARG A 86 -2.25 -1.14 4.85
CA ARG A 86 -3.12 -0.68 5.95
C ARG A 86 -3.31 0.83 5.94
N MET A 87 -2.25 1.60 5.73
CA MET A 87 -2.36 3.06 5.63
C MET A 87 -3.20 3.48 4.41
N VAL A 88 -3.07 2.77 3.29
CA VAL A 88 -3.90 2.98 2.10
C VAL A 88 -5.39 2.66 2.37
N GLU A 89 -5.68 1.56 3.06
CA GLU A 89 -7.03 1.16 3.46
C GLU A 89 -7.70 2.24 4.31
N ASP A 90 -6.97 2.77 5.30
CA ASP A 90 -7.51 3.66 6.31
C ASP A 90 -7.55 5.14 5.87
N HIS A 91 -6.62 5.58 5.01
CA HIS A 91 -6.38 7.01 4.78
C HIS A 91 -6.36 7.44 3.31
N LEU A 92 -6.36 6.54 2.34
CA LEU A 92 -6.42 6.98 0.93
C LEU A 92 -7.78 7.63 0.63
N PRO A 93 -7.82 8.89 0.17
CA PRO A 93 -9.07 9.57 -0.16
C PRO A 93 -9.96 8.77 -1.12
N ASN A 94 -11.27 8.86 -0.93
CA ASN A 94 -12.25 8.13 -1.74
C ASN A 94 -12.53 8.80 -3.08
N SER A 95 -11.54 8.77 -3.98
CA SER A 95 -11.65 9.30 -5.33
C SER A 95 -10.84 8.49 -6.33
N ALA A 96 -11.28 8.53 -7.60
CA ALA A 96 -10.54 7.92 -8.70
C ALA A 96 -9.13 8.51 -8.87
N ILE A 97 -8.97 9.82 -8.64
CA ILE A 97 -7.68 10.51 -8.73
C ILE A 97 -6.70 9.99 -7.67
N ALA A 98 -7.15 9.81 -6.43
CA ALA A 98 -6.31 9.29 -5.37
C ALA A 98 -5.90 7.84 -5.64
N LEU A 99 -6.84 7.00 -6.09
CA LEU A 99 -6.54 5.62 -6.45
C LEU A 99 -5.58 5.53 -7.65
N GLU A 100 -5.76 6.40 -8.63
CA GLU A 100 -4.88 6.52 -9.80
C GLU A 100 -3.45 6.89 -9.40
N GLY A 101 -3.31 7.85 -8.46
CA GLY A 101 -2.00 8.32 -7.99
C GLY A 101 -1.14 7.24 -7.36
N ILE A 102 -1.76 6.18 -6.81
CA ILE A 102 -1.06 5.05 -6.18
C ILE A 102 -1.10 3.77 -7.02
N ARG A 103 -1.42 3.88 -8.31
CA ARG A 103 -1.51 2.73 -9.23
C ARG A 103 -0.26 1.85 -9.19
N ASP A 104 0.91 2.45 -9.25
CA ASP A 104 2.20 1.75 -9.35
C ASP A 104 2.46 0.86 -8.13
N PHE A 105 2.00 1.28 -6.94
CA PHE A 105 2.08 0.48 -5.73
C PHE A 105 1.31 -0.83 -5.86
N PHE A 106 0.08 -0.79 -6.38
CA PHE A 106 -0.71 -1.99 -6.65
C PHE A 106 -0.08 -2.85 -7.73
N GLN A 107 0.37 -2.26 -8.84
CA GLN A 107 0.98 -3.03 -9.93
C GLN A 107 2.24 -3.75 -9.46
N LYS A 108 3.16 -3.05 -8.78
CA LYS A 108 4.37 -3.66 -8.21
C LYS A 108 4.01 -4.76 -7.21
N GLY A 109 3.05 -4.51 -6.31
CA GLY A 109 2.64 -5.48 -5.30
C GLY A 109 1.97 -6.73 -5.86
N LEU A 110 1.09 -6.57 -6.85
CA LEU A 110 0.35 -7.67 -7.47
C LEU A 110 1.17 -8.45 -8.49
N LEU A 111 2.17 -7.84 -9.12
CA LEU A 111 3.09 -8.52 -10.06
C LEU A 111 4.33 -9.10 -9.38
N ASP A 112 4.53 -8.87 -8.08
CA ASP A 112 5.64 -9.43 -7.33
C ASP A 112 5.61 -10.97 -7.33
N THR A 113 6.75 -11.60 -7.63
CA THR A 113 6.91 -13.06 -7.75
C THR A 113 7.14 -13.76 -6.41
N TRP A 114 7.53 -13.02 -5.36
CA TRP A 114 7.73 -13.54 -4.00
C TRP A 114 6.83 -12.85 -2.97
N PRO A 115 5.50 -12.79 -3.18
CA PRO A 115 4.65 -11.95 -2.35
C PRO A 115 4.20 -12.63 -1.07
N ASN A 116 3.93 -11.81 -0.07
CA ASN A 116 2.99 -12.18 0.98
C ASN A 116 1.58 -12.30 0.36
N ARG A 117 1.05 -13.53 0.31
CA ARG A 117 -0.30 -13.85 -0.23
C ARG A 117 -1.40 -13.03 0.42
N GLN A 118 -1.29 -12.76 1.73
CA GLN A 118 -2.26 -11.98 2.48
C GLN A 118 -2.33 -10.53 1.97
N THR A 119 -1.17 -9.93 1.70
CA THR A 119 -1.07 -8.57 1.16
C THR A 119 -1.69 -8.48 -0.23
N LYS A 120 -1.39 -9.42 -1.13
CA LYS A 120 -2.01 -9.46 -2.48
C LYS A 120 -3.53 -9.63 -2.42
N THR A 121 -4.01 -10.52 -1.56
CA THR A 121 -5.46 -10.74 -1.38
C THR A 121 -6.15 -9.44 -0.95
N ARG A 122 -5.60 -8.74 0.06
CA ARG A 122 -6.08 -7.43 0.48
C ARG A 122 -6.07 -6.39 -0.63
N MET A 123 -4.99 -6.31 -1.40
CA MET A 123 -4.88 -5.40 -2.53
C MET A 123 -6.00 -5.61 -3.56
N LEU A 124 -6.27 -6.87 -3.91
CA LEU A 124 -7.34 -7.23 -4.85
C LEU A 124 -8.72 -6.89 -4.27
N GLU A 125 -8.97 -7.23 -3.00
CA GLU A 125 -10.22 -6.94 -2.30
C GLU A 125 -10.48 -5.43 -2.20
N PHE A 126 -9.44 -4.64 -1.90
CA PHE A 126 -9.53 -3.19 -1.83
C PHE A 126 -9.89 -2.57 -3.19
N LEU A 127 -9.22 -3.01 -4.26
CA LEU A 127 -9.51 -2.53 -5.63
C LEU A 127 -10.94 -2.88 -6.05
N ALA A 128 -11.37 -4.12 -5.82
CA ALA A 128 -12.72 -4.56 -6.11
C ALA A 128 -13.75 -3.76 -5.30
N GLY A 129 -13.54 -3.63 -3.99
CA GLY A 129 -14.46 -2.94 -3.08
C GLY A 129 -14.59 -1.44 -3.35
N ARG A 130 -13.51 -0.76 -3.76
CA ARG A 130 -13.60 0.65 -4.20
C ARG A 130 -14.33 0.77 -5.54
N GLY A 131 -13.99 -0.08 -6.51
CA GLY A 131 -14.60 -0.03 -7.83
C GLY A 131 -16.08 -0.39 -7.84
N GLU A 132 -16.53 -1.35 -7.03
CA GLU A 132 -17.97 -1.66 -6.90
C GLU A 132 -18.80 -0.44 -6.48
N ARG A 133 -18.24 0.44 -5.65
CA ARG A 133 -18.94 1.61 -5.09
C ARG A 133 -18.88 2.83 -5.99
N ASP A 134 -17.84 2.95 -6.81
CA ASP A 134 -17.59 4.13 -7.63
C ASP A 134 -17.06 3.75 -9.01
N ARG A 135 -17.78 4.21 -10.04
CA ARG A 135 -17.46 3.93 -11.43
C ARG A 135 -16.08 4.46 -11.85
N GLY A 136 -15.69 5.63 -11.38
CA GLY A 136 -14.38 6.21 -11.70
C GLY A 136 -13.24 5.35 -11.15
N GLN A 137 -13.38 4.89 -9.91
CA GLN A 137 -12.47 3.96 -9.26
C GLN A 137 -12.49 2.57 -9.90
N ALA A 138 -13.65 2.10 -10.38
CA ALA A 138 -13.75 0.84 -11.13
C ALA A 138 -12.90 0.89 -12.40
N MET A 139 -12.91 2.02 -13.13
CA MET A 139 -12.08 2.21 -14.31
C MET A 139 -10.59 2.12 -13.97
N VAL A 140 -10.15 2.72 -12.86
CA VAL A 140 -8.75 2.65 -12.41
C VAL A 140 -8.39 1.23 -11.98
N ALA A 141 -9.25 0.59 -11.18
CA ALA A 141 -9.06 -0.79 -10.72
C ALA A 141 -8.97 -1.78 -11.88
N LEU A 142 -9.84 -1.66 -12.90
CA LEU A 142 -9.79 -2.50 -14.10
C LEU A 142 -8.47 -2.34 -14.85
N LYS A 143 -7.93 -1.12 -14.98
CA LYS A 143 -6.63 -0.92 -15.63
C LYS A 143 -5.52 -1.68 -14.88
N ILE A 144 -5.50 -1.62 -13.55
CA ILE A 144 -4.54 -2.35 -12.71
C ILE A 144 -4.72 -3.87 -12.88
N LEU A 145 -5.95 -4.36 -12.69
CA LEU A 145 -6.25 -5.80 -12.72
C LEU A 145 -6.02 -6.42 -14.10
N ASN A 146 -6.32 -5.70 -15.19
CA ASN A 146 -6.03 -6.18 -16.54
C ASN A 146 -4.53 -6.37 -16.78
N THR A 147 -3.67 -5.51 -16.22
CA THR A 147 -2.20 -5.71 -16.27
C THR A 147 -1.81 -7.00 -15.55
N VAL A 148 -2.42 -7.27 -14.39
CA VAL A 148 -2.17 -8.50 -13.62
C VAL A 148 -2.63 -9.74 -14.39
N LEU A 149 -3.83 -9.73 -14.98
CA LEU A 149 -4.36 -10.84 -15.78
C LEU A 149 -3.46 -11.18 -16.99
N GLN A 150 -2.81 -10.18 -17.58
CA GLN A 150 -1.89 -10.37 -18.70
C GLN A 150 -0.55 -11.01 -18.28
N SER A 151 -0.18 -10.97 -17.00
CA SER A 151 1.14 -11.40 -16.51
C SER A 151 1.34 -12.92 -16.45
N LYS A 152 0.33 -13.73 -16.83
CA LYS A 152 0.36 -15.22 -16.89
C LYS A 152 0.73 -15.93 -15.58
N THR A 153 0.79 -15.24 -14.45
CA THR A 153 0.97 -15.86 -13.12
C THR A 153 -0.31 -16.60 -12.71
N GLN A 154 -0.25 -17.93 -12.70
CA GLN A 154 -1.42 -18.79 -12.52
C GLN A 154 -2.07 -18.67 -11.13
N ILE A 155 -1.29 -18.36 -10.09
CA ILE A 155 -1.77 -18.31 -8.69
C ILE A 155 -2.69 -17.10 -8.44
N ASP A 156 -2.35 -15.95 -9.02
CA ASP A 156 -3.11 -14.70 -8.79
C ASP A 156 -4.22 -14.48 -9.82
N PHE A 157 -4.24 -15.29 -10.89
CA PHE A 157 -5.19 -15.18 -11.99
C PHE A 157 -6.65 -15.32 -11.53
N GLU A 158 -6.95 -16.34 -10.72
CA GLU A 158 -8.33 -16.60 -10.27
C GLU A 158 -8.88 -15.45 -9.41
N LEU A 159 -8.09 -14.92 -8.49
CA LEU A 159 -8.49 -13.82 -7.62
C LEU A 159 -8.63 -12.51 -8.41
N ALA A 160 -7.70 -12.23 -9.34
CA ALA A 160 -7.80 -11.08 -10.21
C ALA A 160 -9.01 -11.18 -11.15
N LEU A 161 -9.29 -12.37 -11.70
CA LEU A 161 -10.45 -12.62 -12.55
C LEU A 161 -11.76 -12.43 -11.77
N ALA A 162 -11.83 -12.96 -10.54
CA ALA A 162 -12.97 -12.76 -9.66
C ALA A 162 -13.20 -11.26 -9.36
N ALA A 163 -12.13 -10.50 -9.09
CA ALA A 163 -12.22 -9.05 -8.90
C ALA A 163 -12.72 -8.33 -10.17
N VAL A 164 -12.20 -8.66 -11.35
CA VAL A 164 -12.68 -8.08 -12.62
C VAL A 164 -14.15 -8.41 -12.87
N THR A 165 -14.57 -9.66 -12.68
CA THR A 165 -15.97 -10.08 -12.83
C THR A 165 -16.89 -9.28 -11.91
N ARG A 166 -16.51 -9.09 -10.65
CA ARG A 166 -17.26 -8.26 -9.70
C ARG A 166 -17.43 -6.83 -10.19
N LEU A 167 -16.36 -6.22 -10.70
CA LEU A 167 -16.41 -4.85 -11.23
C LEU A 167 -17.32 -4.74 -12.46
N LYS A 168 -17.31 -5.74 -13.35
CA LYS A 168 -18.20 -5.77 -14.52
C LYS A 168 -19.66 -5.98 -14.16
N LEU A 169 -19.95 -6.79 -13.15
CA LEU A 169 -21.31 -6.96 -12.64
C LEU A 169 -21.84 -5.67 -12.00
N ALA A 170 -20.97 -4.89 -11.36
CA ALA A 170 -21.33 -3.58 -10.81
C ALA A 170 -21.46 -2.49 -11.90
N HIS A 171 -20.69 -2.58 -12.99
CA HIS A 171 -20.62 -1.59 -14.07
C HIS A 171 -20.45 -2.27 -15.44
N GLU A 172 -21.56 -2.67 -16.06
CA GLU A 172 -21.59 -3.54 -17.24
C GLU A 172 -20.89 -2.97 -18.49
N ASP A 173 -20.87 -1.65 -18.62
CA ASP A 173 -20.36 -0.92 -19.78
C ASP A 173 -18.86 -0.58 -19.68
N LEU A 174 -18.18 -1.04 -18.63
CA LEU A 174 -16.74 -0.80 -18.49
C LEU A 174 -15.90 -1.70 -19.42
N PRO A 175 -14.88 -1.14 -20.09
CA PRO A 175 -13.99 -1.91 -20.95
C PRO A 175 -13.11 -2.85 -20.11
N SER A 176 -13.07 -4.12 -20.49
CA SER A 176 -12.26 -5.14 -19.82
C SER A 176 -11.83 -6.23 -20.79
N ASN A 177 -10.73 -6.92 -20.50
CA ASN A 177 -10.27 -8.07 -21.29
C ASN A 177 -11.09 -9.35 -21.04
N VAL A 178 -12.11 -9.29 -20.16
CA VAL A 178 -12.96 -10.42 -19.79
C VAL A 178 -14.37 -10.17 -20.32
N THR A 179 -14.91 -11.10 -21.10
CA THR A 179 -16.32 -11.05 -21.54
C THR A 179 -17.15 -11.92 -20.61
N LEU A 180 -18.21 -11.36 -20.02
CA LEU A 180 -19.17 -12.14 -19.26
C LEU A 180 -20.21 -12.68 -20.24
N MET A 181 -20.32 -14.01 -20.33
CA MET A 181 -21.42 -14.66 -21.03
C MET A 181 -22.47 -15.02 -19.98
N LEU A 182 -23.51 -14.19 -19.87
CA LEU A 182 -24.68 -14.53 -19.06
C LEU A 182 -25.58 -15.41 -19.93
N GLU A 183 -25.62 -16.71 -19.65
CA GLU A 183 -26.64 -17.58 -20.23
C GLU A 183 -28.01 -17.22 -19.63
N GLY A 184 -28.84 -16.49 -20.38
CA GLY A 184 -30.23 -16.26 -20.01
C GLY A 184 -30.80 -14.89 -20.38
N SER A 185 -31.24 -14.74 -21.61
CA SER A 185 -32.39 -13.89 -21.98
C SER A 185 -33.04 -14.54 -23.19
N SER A 186 -33.87 -15.56 -22.92
CA SER A 186 -34.88 -16.05 -23.87
C SER A 186 -36.07 -15.10 -23.91
#